data_AF-A0AAV9X173-F1
#
_entry.id   AF-A0AAV9X173-F1
#
_cell.length_a   1.000
_cell.length_b   1.000
_cell.length_c   1.000
_cell.angle_alpha   90.00
_cell.angle_beta   90.00
_cell.angle_gamma   90.00
#
_symmetry.space_group_name_H-M   'P 1'
#
loop_
_entity.id
_entity.type
_entity.pdbx_description
1 polymer ?
#
loop_
_entity_poly.entity_id
_entity_poly.type
_entity_poly.pdbx_seq_one_letter_code
_entity_poly.pdbx_strand_id
1 'polypeptide(L)'
;MLEDSEALQYMKMLEKWDADLIDDARSRDMEFLTLEEYFDHRMLTIGTYMLHELMLYVCNIKLTRAKLDQLKPALRVAYEHVSFTNDFFSVQADWLTHAKLDLPGVPVSSVFLIMRLRGIPVGEAKEIVRAMALKSDVEFLRLRKLYAEQFKGTPEQSEVERYISSLQNVISGNLVYHLNSQRYEPVGKDHIFYVKPEHRLCDLPRWSKPQINRAKSASPVQRGKDEILKQRANKPEEASNAAPWLAQYAENPEKIILEPIEYITSLPSKKIRDRAIEALDAWYDVPQESLDIIASIIDLLHSSSLIVDDNEDNSVLRRGHPAAHMIFGVPQAINSANYLFVKCLQKVQQLSPSAIAVFADELANLHLGQSLDLHWSFHVKCPTEAEYIKMIDGKTGGLFRMAGSLMRAEARRNRDLDIKYLLTLMCRFFQIRDDYQNLRCENYAAAKGDLSDLDERKYSFMLIHALNHIGNSSTQLSSLLRLRSTQGSLSPEQKTIIMRALVRAKSIDYTFKVLKELEEAIEKTLQQLESQSGIITGKNWIIRAIMARLRVVA
;
A
#
# COMPACT_ATOMS: atom_id res chain seq x y z
N MET A 1 -21.42 4.71 41.71
CA MET A 1 -21.51 6.18 41.89
C MET A 1 -20.13 6.78 41.70
N LEU A 2 -19.74 6.99 40.46
CA LEU A 2 -18.88 8.09 40.04
C LEU A 2 -19.74 8.78 38.98
N GLU A 3 -19.96 10.08 39.13
CA GLU A 3 -20.86 10.84 38.28
C GLU A 3 -20.47 10.65 36.81
N ASP A 4 -21.46 10.32 35.97
CA ASP A 4 -21.33 10.06 34.53
C ASP A 4 -20.64 11.21 33.75
N SER A 5 -20.33 12.36 34.37
CA SER A 5 -19.74 13.53 33.69
C SER A 5 -18.23 13.44 33.47
N GLU A 6 -17.43 12.93 34.41
CA GLU A 6 -15.96 12.87 34.26
C GLU A 6 -15.54 11.78 33.27
N ALA A 7 -16.15 10.60 33.37
CA ALA A 7 -15.95 9.51 32.43
C ALA A 7 -16.41 9.88 31.01
N LEU A 8 -17.52 10.61 30.88
CA LEU A 8 -18.02 11.09 29.59
C LEU A 8 -17.15 12.21 29.01
N GLN A 9 -16.60 13.11 29.82
CA GLN A 9 -15.59 14.08 29.38
C GLN A 9 -14.33 13.37 28.88
N TYR A 10 -13.89 12.34 29.58
CA TYR A 10 -12.73 11.53 29.20
C TYR A 10 -12.97 10.76 27.90
N MET A 11 -14.15 10.16 27.71
CA MET A 11 -14.52 9.50 26.46
C MET A 11 -14.61 10.48 25.28
N LYS A 12 -15.18 11.67 25.48
CA LYS A 12 -15.20 12.73 24.45
C LYS A 12 -13.80 13.24 24.11
N MET A 13 -12.88 13.24 25.07
CA MET A 13 -11.47 13.58 24.83
C MET A 13 -10.77 12.51 23.99
N LEU A 14 -11.00 11.23 24.27
CA LEU A 14 -10.48 10.12 23.45
C LEU A 14 -11.04 10.14 22.02
N GLU A 15 -12.33 10.45 21.86
CA GLU A 15 -12.97 10.65 20.55
C GLU A 15 -12.38 11.85 19.79
N LYS A 16 -12.05 12.94 20.50
CA LYS A 16 -11.36 14.10 19.91
C LYS A 16 -9.92 13.77 19.51
N TRP A 17 -9.23 12.94 20.29
CA TRP A 17 -7.88 12.48 19.97
C TRP A 17 -7.84 11.55 18.74
N ASP A 18 -8.87 10.72 18.54
CA ASP A 18 -9.04 9.93 17.30
C ASP A 18 -9.20 10.84 16.07
N ALA A 19 -9.87 11.98 16.22
CA ALA A 19 -9.97 12.99 15.18
C ALA A 19 -8.65 13.74 14.92
N ASP A 20 -7.85 14.01 15.95
CA ASP A 20 -6.54 14.67 15.83
C ASP A 20 -5.46 13.70 15.26
N LEU A 21 -5.59 12.39 15.46
CA LEU A 21 -4.79 11.32 14.81
C LEU A 21 -4.99 11.26 13.29
N ILE A 22 -6.15 11.68 12.78
CA ILE A 22 -6.43 11.77 11.34
C ILE A 22 -5.60 12.90 10.69
N ASP A 23 -5.19 13.92 11.45
CA ASP A 23 -4.29 14.98 10.98
C ASP A 23 -2.81 14.52 10.95
N ASP A 24 -2.44 13.47 11.70
CA ASP A 24 -1.12 12.82 11.63
C ASP A 24 -0.88 12.06 10.30
N ALA A 25 -1.94 11.78 9.55
CA ALA A 25 -1.82 11.29 8.17
C ALA A 25 -1.39 12.41 7.19
N ARG A 26 -1.62 13.68 7.54
CA ARG A 26 -1.24 14.86 6.75
C ARG A 26 0.13 15.44 7.12
N SER A 27 0.68 15.11 8.29
CA SER A 27 2.01 15.56 8.73
C SER A 27 3.19 14.87 8.02
N ARG A 28 2.93 13.79 7.25
CA ARG A 28 3.97 13.02 6.53
C ARG A 28 4.64 13.80 5.39
N ASP A 29 4.03 14.89 4.94
CA ASP A 29 4.54 15.77 3.89
C ASP A 29 5.16 17.08 4.45
N MET A 30 5.28 17.23 5.78
CA MET A 30 5.88 18.44 6.38
C MET A 30 7.41 18.35 6.46
N GLU A 31 8.09 19.35 5.90
CA GLU A 31 9.52 19.55 6.07
C GLU A 31 9.81 20.45 7.29
N PHE A 32 10.66 19.96 8.20
CA PHE A 32 11.15 20.73 9.35
C PHE A 32 12.52 21.32 9.01
N LEU A 33 12.69 22.63 9.25
CA LEU A 33 13.95 23.34 9.02
C LEU A 33 14.79 23.41 10.30
N THR A 34 14.17 23.24 11.46
CA THR A 34 14.87 23.18 12.75
C THR A 34 14.40 22.02 13.63
N LEU A 35 15.26 21.63 14.57
CA LEU A 35 14.91 20.64 15.59
C LEU A 35 13.78 21.14 16.52
N GLU A 36 13.73 22.44 16.78
CA GLU A 36 12.72 23.05 17.66
C GLU A 36 11.32 22.96 17.05
N GLU A 37 11.18 23.27 15.75
CA GLU A 37 9.93 23.08 14.99
C GLU A 37 9.47 21.61 15.00
N TYR A 38 10.43 20.68 14.83
CA TYR A 38 10.15 19.26 14.90
C TYR A 38 9.60 18.84 16.26
N PHE A 39 10.16 19.35 17.36
CA PHE A 39 9.70 19.00 18.71
C PHE A 39 8.37 19.62 19.06
N ASP A 40 8.13 20.89 18.71
CA ASP A 40 6.83 21.53 18.95
C ASP A 40 5.71 20.77 18.22
N HIS A 41 5.98 20.26 17.02
CA HIS A 41 5.06 19.38 16.30
C HIS A 41 4.93 18.00 16.96
N ARG A 42 6.03 17.31 17.30
CA ARG A 42 5.98 15.98 17.93
C ARG A 42 5.27 16.00 19.27
N MET A 43 5.41 17.07 20.04
CA MET A 43 4.67 17.29 21.29
C MET A 43 3.16 17.22 21.09
N LEU A 44 2.64 17.60 19.91
CA LEU A 44 1.23 17.50 19.57
C LEU A 44 0.87 16.10 19.06
N THR A 45 1.75 15.46 18.26
CA THR A 45 1.41 14.24 17.53
C THR A 45 1.71 12.91 18.24
N ILE A 46 2.62 12.86 19.22
CA ILE A 46 2.94 11.61 19.95
C ILE A 46 1.97 11.27 21.08
N GLY A 47 0.80 11.92 21.13
CA GLY A 47 -0.19 11.73 22.19
C GLY A 47 0.26 12.26 23.55
N THR A 48 1.21 13.21 23.59
CA THR A 48 1.73 13.82 24.83
C THR A 48 0.62 14.31 25.74
N TYR A 49 -0.34 15.08 25.20
CA TYR A 49 -1.44 15.62 25.98
C TYR A 49 -2.36 14.51 26.50
N MET A 50 -2.64 13.49 25.70
CA MET A 50 -3.42 12.33 26.15
C MET A 50 -2.71 11.58 27.29
N LEU A 51 -1.43 11.27 27.12
CA LEU A 51 -0.63 10.57 28.14
C LEU A 51 -0.50 11.41 29.42
N HIS A 52 -0.35 12.73 29.29
CA HIS A 52 -0.28 13.65 30.41
C HIS A 52 -1.60 13.71 31.19
N GLU A 53 -2.74 13.84 30.52
CA GLU A 53 -4.06 13.82 31.16
C GLU A 53 -4.36 12.45 31.80
N LEU A 54 -4.02 11.35 31.13
CA LEU A 54 -4.13 10.00 31.70
C LEU A 54 -3.26 9.85 32.94
N MET A 55 -2.03 10.37 32.92
CA MET A 55 -1.14 10.36 34.08
C MET A 55 -1.74 11.14 35.25
N LEU A 56 -2.27 12.34 35.00
CA LEU A 56 -2.92 13.14 36.04
C LEU A 56 -4.11 12.38 36.65
N TYR A 57 -4.94 11.75 35.81
CA TYR A 57 -6.08 10.96 36.24
C TYR A 57 -5.68 9.71 37.05
N VAL A 58 -4.83 8.86 36.48
CA VAL A 58 -4.43 7.56 37.09
C VAL A 58 -3.64 7.77 38.38
N CYS A 59 -2.78 8.79 38.42
CA CYS A 59 -2.03 9.14 39.63
C CYS A 59 -2.83 10.01 40.61
N ASN A 60 -4.10 10.36 40.28
CA ASN A 60 -4.97 11.21 41.09
C ASN A 60 -4.29 12.53 41.50
N ILE A 61 -3.64 13.20 40.55
CA ILE A 61 -2.91 14.44 40.75
C ILE A 61 -3.88 15.62 40.61
N LYS A 62 -3.99 16.44 41.66
CA LYS A 62 -4.97 17.53 41.77
C LYS A 62 -4.33 18.91 41.69
N LEU A 63 -3.50 19.13 40.68
CA LEU A 63 -2.87 20.43 40.43
C LEU A 63 -3.79 21.35 39.61
N THR A 64 -3.84 22.62 39.97
CA THR A 64 -4.57 23.62 39.18
C THR A 64 -3.85 23.91 37.87
N ARG A 65 -4.57 24.43 36.86
CA ARG A 65 -3.98 24.76 35.57
C ARG A 65 -2.80 25.72 35.67
N ALA A 66 -2.91 26.75 36.50
CA ALA A 66 -1.84 27.72 36.74
C ALA A 66 -0.57 27.05 37.33
N LYS A 67 -0.71 25.99 38.13
CA LYS A 67 0.43 25.22 38.65
C LYS A 67 1.02 24.30 37.59
N LEU A 68 0.19 23.63 36.79
CA LEU A 68 0.66 22.83 35.66
C LEU A 68 1.43 23.69 34.64
N ASP A 69 0.99 24.93 34.39
CA ASP A 69 1.69 25.86 33.51
C ASP A 69 3.08 26.24 34.06
N GLN A 70 3.25 26.34 35.38
CA GLN A 70 4.57 26.55 36.02
C GLN A 70 5.51 25.34 35.87
N LEU A 71 4.95 24.13 35.79
CA LEU A 71 5.68 22.86 35.65
C LEU A 71 5.87 22.44 34.18
N LYS A 72 5.33 23.20 33.23
CA LYS A 72 5.44 22.96 31.79
C LYS A 72 6.88 22.74 31.30
N PRO A 73 7.92 23.41 31.82
CA PRO A 73 9.31 23.09 31.46
C PRO A 73 9.71 21.63 31.76
N ALA A 74 9.31 21.08 32.92
CA ALA A 74 9.59 19.67 33.23
C ALA A 74 8.83 18.72 32.31
N LEU A 75 7.58 19.06 31.98
CA LEU A 75 6.79 18.30 31.00
C LEU A 75 7.48 18.29 29.62
N ARG A 76 7.89 19.47 29.13
CA ARG A 76 8.57 19.60 27.84
C ARG A 76 9.84 18.75 27.78
N VAL A 77 10.71 18.87 28.77
CA VAL A 77 11.98 18.12 28.82
C VAL A 77 11.73 16.61 28.91
N ALA A 78 10.71 16.17 29.66
CA ALA A 78 10.36 14.76 29.76
C ALA A 78 9.94 14.17 28.41
N TYR A 79 9.10 14.87 27.66
CA TYR A 79 8.62 14.38 26.35
C TYR A 79 9.61 14.61 25.20
N GLU A 80 10.49 15.61 25.30
CA GLU A 80 11.68 15.69 24.44
C GLU A 80 12.57 14.47 24.65
N HIS A 81 12.83 14.07 25.90
CA HIS A 81 13.57 12.84 26.20
C HIS A 81 12.89 11.60 25.58
N VAL A 82 11.59 11.42 25.82
CA VAL A 82 10.82 10.30 25.22
C VAL A 82 10.94 10.30 23.70
N SER A 83 10.91 11.48 23.06
CA SER A 83 11.05 11.60 21.61
C SER A 83 12.45 11.18 21.14
N PHE A 84 13.52 11.68 21.78
CA PHE A 84 14.89 11.31 21.43
C PHE A 84 15.14 9.81 21.60
N THR A 85 14.68 9.25 22.71
CA THR A 85 14.82 7.83 23.01
C THR A 85 14.04 7.00 22.01
N ASN A 86 12.80 7.38 21.68
CA ASN A 86 12.01 6.71 20.64
C ASN A 86 12.76 6.72 19.30
N ASP A 87 13.14 7.89 18.81
CA ASP A 87 13.82 8.09 17.53
C ASP A 87 15.16 7.35 17.46
N PHE A 88 15.92 7.29 18.56
CA PHE A 88 17.20 6.58 18.63
C PHE A 88 17.04 5.08 18.38
N PHE A 89 16.02 4.47 18.98
CA PHE A 89 15.74 3.03 18.85
C PHE A 89 14.95 2.70 17.58
N SER A 90 14.04 3.58 17.15
CA SER A 90 13.15 3.32 16.01
C SER A 90 13.79 3.61 14.66
N VAL A 91 14.84 4.42 14.57
CA VAL A 91 15.47 4.88 13.31
C VAL A 91 15.60 3.82 12.22
N GLN A 92 16.04 2.61 12.55
CA GLN A 92 16.20 1.54 11.57
C GLN A 92 14.85 0.99 11.10
N ALA A 93 13.93 0.76 12.03
CA ALA A 93 12.59 0.32 11.69
C ALA A 93 11.78 1.40 10.98
N ASP A 94 11.99 2.67 11.32
CA ASP A 94 11.36 3.82 10.66
C ASP A 94 11.91 3.97 9.26
N TRP A 95 13.21 3.79 9.05
CA TRP A 95 13.79 3.71 7.71
C TRP A 95 13.22 2.55 6.91
N LEU A 96 13.19 1.35 7.49
CA LEU A 96 12.64 0.16 6.83
C LEU A 96 11.14 0.31 6.55
N THR A 97 10.40 0.95 7.46
CA THR A 97 8.95 1.20 7.32
C THR A 97 8.69 2.29 6.30
N HIS A 98 9.44 3.38 6.31
CA HIS A 98 9.38 4.44 5.30
C HIS A 98 9.75 3.89 3.92
N ALA A 99 10.77 3.04 3.83
CA ALA A 99 11.13 2.33 2.61
C ALA A 99 10.07 1.29 2.18
N LYS A 100 9.42 0.61 3.14
CA LYS A 100 8.35 -0.37 2.89
C LYS A 100 7.04 0.28 2.46
N LEU A 101 6.69 1.42 3.07
CA LEU A 101 5.49 2.21 2.80
C LEU A 101 5.69 3.18 1.64
N ASP A 102 6.93 3.38 1.22
CA ASP A 102 7.29 4.11 0.03
C ASP A 102 6.83 5.58 0.10
N LEU A 103 7.04 6.20 1.26
CA LEU A 103 6.65 7.58 1.53
C LEU A 103 7.66 8.56 0.89
N PRO A 104 7.22 9.72 0.37
CA PRO A 104 8.15 10.74 -0.15
C PRO A 104 9.07 11.27 0.96
N GLY A 105 10.25 11.78 0.58
CA GLY A 105 11.21 12.36 1.52
C GLY A 105 11.96 11.32 2.38
N VAL A 106 12.43 11.75 3.54
CA VAL A 106 13.07 10.89 4.56
C VAL A 106 12.14 10.73 5.77
N PRO A 107 12.26 9.66 6.56
CA PRO A 107 11.41 9.50 7.74
C PRO A 107 11.51 10.71 8.67
N VAL A 108 10.38 11.11 9.23
CA VAL A 108 10.28 12.26 10.14
C VAL A 108 10.76 11.84 11.54
N SER A 109 12.06 11.94 11.76
CA SER A 109 12.74 11.66 13.04
C SER A 109 13.88 12.66 13.26
N SER A 110 14.17 12.97 14.52
CA SER A 110 15.32 13.80 14.91
C SER A 110 16.63 13.29 14.31
N VAL A 111 16.81 11.97 14.14
CA VAL A 111 18.01 11.40 13.51
C VAL A 111 18.12 11.82 12.04
N PHE A 112 17.07 11.63 11.23
CA PHE A 112 17.09 11.99 9.81
C PHE A 112 17.10 13.51 9.59
N LEU A 113 16.51 14.27 10.50
CA LEU A 113 16.60 15.73 10.48
C LEU A 113 18.05 16.19 10.71
N ILE A 114 18.75 15.62 11.69
CA ILE A 114 20.17 15.93 11.94
C ILE A 114 21.07 15.51 10.77
N MET A 115 20.80 14.35 10.15
CA MET A 115 21.52 13.93 8.95
C MET A 115 21.41 14.97 7.83
N ARG A 116 20.20 15.47 7.56
CA ARG A 116 19.94 16.49 6.53
C ARG A 116 20.59 17.83 6.87
N LEU A 117 20.38 18.32 8.08
CA LEU A 117 20.86 19.65 8.50
C LEU A 117 22.39 19.72 8.56
N ARG A 118 23.07 18.60 8.85
CA ARG A 118 24.52 18.57 9.04
C ARG A 118 25.30 17.84 7.95
N GLY A 119 24.63 17.14 7.03
CA GLY A 119 25.26 16.37 5.96
C GLY A 119 26.10 15.19 6.47
N ILE A 120 25.69 14.56 7.58
CA ILE A 120 26.44 13.49 8.26
C ILE A 120 25.73 12.12 8.15
N PRO A 121 26.46 10.99 8.23
CA PRO A 121 25.87 9.67 8.17
C PRO A 121 25.00 9.34 9.39
N VAL A 122 24.10 8.36 9.23
CA VAL A 122 23.11 7.96 10.24
C VAL A 122 23.74 7.57 11.58
N GLY A 123 24.91 6.93 11.57
CA GLY A 123 25.61 6.55 12.81
C GLY A 123 26.02 7.76 13.65
N GLU A 124 26.58 8.79 13.02
CA GLU A 124 26.96 10.03 13.69
C GLU A 124 25.73 10.82 14.16
N ALA A 125 24.68 10.87 13.33
CA ALA A 125 23.42 11.50 13.72
C ALA A 125 22.75 10.80 14.92
N LYS A 126 22.81 9.46 15.00
CA LYS A 126 22.32 8.69 16.16
C LYS A 126 23.07 9.03 17.44
N GLU A 127 24.39 9.18 17.39
CA GLU A 127 25.18 9.56 18.57
C GLU A 127 24.85 10.98 19.04
N ILE A 128 24.53 11.90 18.12
CA ILE A 128 24.05 13.24 18.50
C ILE A 128 22.68 13.14 19.20
N VAL A 129 21.73 12.36 18.66
CA VAL A 129 20.42 12.14 19.32
C VAL A 129 20.59 11.50 20.70
N ARG A 130 21.50 10.53 20.84
CA ARG A 130 21.86 9.94 22.13
C ARG A 130 22.37 10.99 23.11
N ALA A 131 23.27 11.86 22.68
CA ALA A 131 23.78 12.96 23.51
C ALA A 131 22.67 13.95 23.91
N MET A 132 21.70 14.20 23.02
CA MET A 132 20.53 15.04 23.32
C MET A 132 19.62 14.40 24.37
N ALA A 133 19.37 13.09 24.31
CA ALA A 133 18.63 12.35 25.33
C ALA A 133 19.32 12.42 26.71
N LEU A 134 20.65 12.27 26.74
CA LEU A 134 21.43 12.42 27.98
C LEU A 134 21.37 13.86 28.53
N LYS A 135 21.37 14.86 27.65
CA LYS A 135 21.25 16.26 28.05
C LYS A 135 19.87 16.56 28.66
N SER A 136 18.79 15.99 28.10
CA SER A 136 17.45 16.15 28.68
C SER A 136 17.31 15.46 30.04
N ASP A 137 17.99 14.33 30.28
CA ASP A 137 18.05 13.71 31.62
C ASP A 137 18.66 14.66 32.66
N VAL A 138 19.80 15.27 32.33
CA VAL A 138 20.49 16.21 33.23
C VAL A 138 19.59 17.41 33.52
N GLU A 139 18.93 17.96 32.50
CA GLU A 139 18.04 19.10 32.67
C GLU A 139 16.78 18.72 33.47
N PHE A 140 16.20 17.55 33.25
CA PHE A 140 15.06 17.07 34.02
C PHE A 140 15.41 16.91 35.51
N LEU A 141 16.58 16.34 35.82
CA LEU A 141 17.06 16.22 37.20
C LEU A 141 17.31 17.58 37.85
N ARG A 142 17.79 18.57 37.09
CA ARG A 142 17.94 19.95 37.54
C ARG A 142 16.57 20.57 37.87
N LEU A 143 15.60 20.43 36.99
CA LEU A 143 14.22 20.91 37.18
C LEU A 143 13.54 20.22 38.36
N ARG A 144 13.73 18.92 38.54
CA ARG A 144 13.22 18.17 39.70
C ARG A 144 13.72 18.76 41.02
N LYS A 145 15.02 19.07 41.12
CA LYS A 145 15.58 19.72 42.32
C LYS A 145 15.01 21.13 42.52
N LEU A 146 14.96 21.92 41.45
CA LEU A 146 14.40 23.28 41.48
C LEU A 146 12.96 23.28 41.99
N TYR A 147 12.10 22.42 41.46
CA TYR A 147 10.69 22.37 41.87
C TYR A 147 10.51 21.77 43.27
N ALA A 148 11.36 20.82 43.69
CA ALA A 148 11.35 20.34 45.07
C ALA A 148 11.69 21.45 46.08
N GLU A 149 12.63 22.35 45.75
CA GLU A 149 12.97 23.51 46.58
C GLU A 149 11.88 24.59 46.52
N GLN A 150 11.39 24.92 45.33
CA GLN A 150 10.40 25.97 45.11
C GLN A 150 9.07 25.71 45.82
N PHE A 151 8.63 24.45 45.85
CA PHE A 151 7.36 24.04 46.46
C PHE A 151 7.53 23.48 47.88
N LYS A 152 8.73 23.56 48.46
CA LYS A 152 8.99 23.07 49.81
C LYS A 152 8.16 23.83 50.84
N GLY A 153 7.34 23.10 51.61
CA GLY A 153 6.47 23.66 52.64
C GLY A 153 5.19 24.33 52.10
N THR A 154 4.92 24.27 50.80
CA THR A 154 3.63 24.73 50.26
C THR A 154 2.57 23.63 50.38
N PRO A 155 1.26 23.98 50.40
CA PRO A 155 0.18 22.99 50.45
C PRO A 155 0.22 21.98 49.30
N GLU A 156 0.80 22.36 48.15
CA GLU A 156 0.88 21.55 46.94
C GLU A 156 2.15 20.70 46.85
N GLN A 157 3.08 20.79 47.81
CA GLN A 157 4.37 20.07 47.76
C GLN A 157 4.20 18.59 47.36
N SER A 158 3.28 17.89 48.03
CA SER A 158 3.02 16.45 47.80
C SER A 158 2.43 16.17 46.40
N GLU A 159 1.60 17.07 45.86
CA GLU A 159 1.05 16.95 44.50
C GLU A 159 2.13 17.18 43.44
N VAL A 160 3.01 18.19 43.64
CA VAL A 160 4.13 18.50 42.74
C VAL A 160 5.17 17.39 42.76
N GLU A 161 5.52 16.86 43.94
CA GLU A 161 6.46 15.74 44.07
C GLU A 161 5.95 14.48 43.35
N ARG A 162 4.65 14.16 43.48
CA ARG A 162 4.04 13.05 42.73
C ARG A 162 4.03 13.31 41.23
N TYR A 163 3.67 14.53 40.80
CA TYR A 163 3.69 14.89 39.38
C TYR A 163 5.08 14.72 38.75
N ILE A 164 6.12 15.28 39.38
CA ILE A 164 7.50 15.17 38.88
C ILE A 164 7.99 13.72 38.92
N SER A 165 7.61 12.94 39.95
CA SER A 165 7.96 11.52 40.02
C SER A 165 7.26 10.71 38.93
N SER A 166 6.01 11.02 38.59
CA SER A 166 5.30 10.40 37.48
C SER A 166 5.94 10.73 36.13
N LEU A 167 6.37 11.98 35.90
CA LEU A 167 7.14 12.34 34.71
C LEU A 167 8.48 11.60 34.64
N GLN A 168 9.16 11.43 35.79
CA GLN A 168 10.38 10.62 35.83
C GLN A 168 10.12 9.17 35.43
N ASN A 169 9.00 8.59 35.88
CA ASN A 169 8.61 7.25 35.49
C ASN A 169 8.29 7.15 33.99
N VAL A 170 7.78 8.22 33.36
CA VAL A 170 7.58 8.29 31.90
C VAL A 170 8.92 8.22 31.18
N ILE A 171 9.91 9.02 31.61
CA ILE A 171 11.27 9.02 31.05
C ILE A 171 11.92 7.64 31.19
N SER A 172 12.05 7.14 32.42
CA SER A 172 12.73 5.87 32.68
C SER A 172 11.96 4.69 32.12
N GLY A 173 10.62 4.72 32.20
CA GLY A 173 9.75 3.68 31.67
C GLY A 173 9.82 3.58 30.14
N ASN A 174 9.93 4.71 29.44
CA ASN A 174 10.13 4.71 27.99
C ASN A 174 11.47 4.08 27.61
N LEU A 175 12.56 4.42 28.29
CA LEU A 175 13.86 3.80 28.06
C LEU A 175 13.84 2.30 28.35
N VAL A 176 13.28 1.87 29.48
CA VAL A 176 13.14 0.45 29.83
C VAL A 176 12.30 -0.27 28.79
N TYR A 177 11.20 0.32 28.32
CA TYR A 177 10.40 -0.23 27.25
C TYR A 177 11.26 -0.48 26.00
N HIS A 178 12.02 0.51 25.55
CA HIS A 178 12.83 0.38 24.34
C HIS A 178 13.98 -0.62 24.49
N LEU A 179 14.66 -0.66 25.63
CA LEU A 179 15.74 -1.63 25.91
C LEU A 179 15.24 -3.08 25.95
N ASN A 180 13.96 -3.30 26.24
CA ASN A 180 13.36 -4.62 26.36
C ASN A 180 12.36 -4.94 25.23
N SER A 181 12.13 -3.99 24.31
CA SER A 181 11.18 -4.14 23.22
C SER A 181 11.89 -4.60 21.97
N GLN A 182 11.45 -5.74 21.45
CA GLN A 182 11.93 -6.26 20.18
C GLN A 182 11.29 -5.62 18.95
N ARG A 183 10.49 -4.56 19.15
CA ARG A 183 9.76 -3.87 18.09
C ARG A 183 10.67 -3.34 16.99
N TYR A 184 11.95 -3.13 17.28
CA TYR A 184 12.90 -2.44 16.42
C TYR A 184 14.15 -3.26 16.04
N GLU A 185 14.24 -4.55 16.42
CA GLU A 185 15.35 -5.42 16.02
C GLU A 185 15.15 -5.99 14.60
N PRO A 186 16.18 -6.00 13.72
CA PRO A 186 16.07 -6.62 12.41
C PRO A 186 16.23 -8.13 12.53
N VAL A 187 15.13 -8.89 12.57
CA VAL A 187 15.17 -10.36 12.63
C VAL A 187 14.66 -10.99 11.34
N GLY A 188 15.46 -11.93 10.82
CA GLY A 188 15.13 -12.76 9.66
C GLY A 188 13.96 -13.71 9.91
N LYS A 189 13.18 -13.88 8.83
CA LYS A 189 12.14 -14.89 8.51
C LYS A 189 11.04 -15.27 9.50
N ASP A 190 11.11 -14.98 10.80
CA ASP A 190 9.96 -15.11 11.71
C ASP A 190 10.10 -14.05 12.82
N HIS A 191 9.08 -13.22 13.05
CA HIS A 191 9.13 -12.29 14.19
C HIS A 191 8.71 -13.02 15.48
N ILE A 192 9.64 -13.77 16.09
CA ILE A 192 9.41 -14.73 17.18
C ILE A 192 8.84 -14.11 18.48
N PHE A 193 8.99 -12.80 18.73
CA PHE A 193 8.62 -12.18 20.02
C PHE A 193 7.36 -11.29 20.03
N TYR A 194 6.72 -11.08 18.89
CA TYR A 194 5.33 -10.63 18.90
C TYR A 194 4.51 -11.75 18.30
N VAL A 195 4.08 -12.65 19.17
CA VAL A 195 2.84 -13.38 18.92
C VAL A 195 1.81 -12.31 18.58
N LYS A 196 1.29 -12.32 17.35
CA LYS A 196 0.08 -11.56 17.02
C LYS A 196 -0.88 -11.89 18.16
N PRO A 197 -1.32 -10.93 19.00
CA PRO A 197 -2.26 -11.29 20.04
C PRO A 197 -3.42 -11.98 19.33
N GLU A 198 -3.72 -13.22 19.75
CA GLU A 198 -4.78 -14.04 19.14
C GLU A 198 -6.11 -13.27 19.08
N HIS A 199 -6.20 -12.23 19.90
CA HIS A 199 -7.30 -11.32 20.04
C HIS A 199 -6.86 -9.90 19.73
N ARG A 200 -7.51 -9.26 18.74
CA ARG A 200 -7.54 -7.81 18.65
C ARG A 200 -8.29 -7.25 19.87
N LEU A 201 -8.19 -5.94 20.11
CA LEU A 201 -8.98 -5.26 21.16
C LEU A 201 -10.50 -5.50 21.03
N CYS A 202 -10.98 -5.80 19.82
CA CYS A 202 -12.37 -6.21 19.56
C CYS A 202 -12.70 -7.66 19.93
N ASP A 203 -11.69 -8.50 20.07
CA ASP A 203 -11.78 -9.95 20.31
C ASP A 203 -11.60 -10.32 21.79
N LEU A 204 -11.22 -9.36 22.64
CA LEU A 204 -11.27 -9.53 24.10
C LEU A 204 -12.71 -9.78 24.54
N PRO A 205 -12.96 -10.64 25.55
CA PRO A 205 -14.30 -10.94 26.03
C PRO A 205 -15.02 -9.66 26.45
N ARG A 206 -15.96 -9.20 25.61
CA ARG A 206 -16.84 -8.10 25.97
C ARG A 206 -17.92 -8.66 26.89
N TRP A 207 -18.08 -8.06 28.05
CA TRP A 207 -19.24 -8.32 28.90
C TRP A 207 -20.48 -7.99 28.06
N SER A 208 -21.31 -9.00 27.81
CA SER A 208 -22.52 -8.83 27.02
C SER A 208 -23.47 -7.90 27.75
N LYS A 209 -23.81 -6.77 27.12
CA LYS A 209 -24.96 -5.98 27.54
C LYS A 209 -26.21 -6.87 27.40
N PRO A 210 -27.16 -6.86 28.36
CA PRO A 210 -28.39 -7.64 28.27
C PRO A 210 -29.10 -7.37 26.93
N GLN A 211 -29.47 -8.43 26.22
CA GLN A 211 -30.16 -8.34 24.93
C GLN A 211 -31.53 -7.67 25.10
N ILE A 212 -31.67 -6.46 24.58
CA ILE A 212 -32.96 -5.88 24.23
C ILE A 212 -33.27 -6.34 22.80
N ASN A 213 -34.36 -7.10 22.65
CA ASN A 213 -34.80 -7.68 21.38
C ASN A 213 -34.99 -6.61 20.28
N ARG A 214 -34.18 -6.69 19.23
CA ARG A 214 -34.56 -6.21 17.88
C ARG A 214 -34.23 -7.28 16.84
N ALA A 215 -35.15 -7.46 15.91
CA ALA A 215 -35.30 -8.64 15.07
C ALA A 215 -34.19 -8.84 14.01
N LYS A 216 -33.84 -10.14 13.86
CA LYS A 216 -33.17 -10.91 12.79
C LYS A 216 -32.41 -10.17 11.66
N SER A 217 -31.12 -10.51 11.56
CA SER A 217 -30.17 -10.12 10.51
C SER A 217 -30.28 -10.96 9.23
N ALA A 218 -30.30 -10.31 8.08
CA ALA A 218 -30.03 -10.89 6.76
C ALA A 218 -28.52 -11.12 6.53
N SER A 219 -28.20 -12.01 5.59
CA SER A 219 -26.85 -12.40 5.17
C SER A 219 -26.03 -11.21 4.63
N PRO A 220 -24.67 -11.27 4.61
CA PRO A 220 -23.82 -10.18 4.14
C PRO A 220 -24.09 -9.75 2.68
N VAL A 221 -24.65 -10.65 1.87
CA VAL A 221 -24.98 -10.45 0.44
C VAL A 221 -26.21 -9.56 0.26
N GLN A 222 -27.14 -9.54 1.22
CA GLN A 222 -28.37 -8.75 1.13
C GLN A 222 -28.19 -7.31 1.63
N ARG A 223 -27.30 -7.07 2.61
CA ARG A 223 -27.10 -5.73 3.19
C ARG A 223 -26.55 -4.70 2.20
N GLY A 224 -25.60 -5.10 1.33
CA GLY A 224 -25.05 -4.20 0.31
C GLY A 224 -26.04 -3.83 -0.79
N LYS A 225 -26.92 -4.76 -1.18
CA LYS A 225 -28.00 -4.50 -2.15
C LYS A 225 -29.07 -3.57 -1.58
N ASP A 226 -29.47 -3.78 -0.32
CA ASP A 226 -30.56 -3.03 0.30
C ASP A 226 -30.19 -1.57 0.63
N GLU A 227 -28.91 -1.27 0.90
CA GLU A 227 -28.47 0.11 1.17
C GLU A 227 -28.34 0.95 -0.11
N ILE A 228 -27.86 0.36 -1.22
CA ILE A 228 -27.77 1.06 -2.52
C ILE A 228 -29.17 1.27 -3.13
N LEU A 229 -30.08 0.30 -2.97
CA LEU A 229 -31.48 0.43 -3.43
C LEU A 229 -32.27 1.48 -2.64
N LYS A 230 -32.00 1.66 -1.34
CA LYS A 230 -32.66 2.69 -0.52
C LYS A 230 -32.24 4.12 -0.85
N GLN A 231 -31.03 4.33 -1.38
CA GLN A 231 -30.59 5.65 -1.82
C GLN A 231 -31.17 6.06 -3.20
N ARG A 232 -31.64 5.10 -4.01
CA ARG A 232 -32.29 5.37 -5.32
C ARG A 232 -33.73 5.88 -5.22
N ALA A 233 -34.40 5.69 -4.09
CA ALA A 233 -35.84 6.00 -3.95
C ALA A 233 -36.15 7.47 -3.62
N ASN A 234 -35.14 8.31 -3.34
CA ASN A 234 -35.34 9.71 -2.92
C ASN A 234 -34.75 10.69 -3.95
N LYS A 235 -35.44 10.90 -5.05
CA LYS A 235 -35.34 12.15 -5.84
C LYS A 235 -36.74 12.57 -6.31
N PRO A 236 -37.11 13.86 -6.21
CA PRO A 236 -38.35 14.35 -6.77
C PRO A 236 -38.21 14.50 -8.29
N GLU A 237 -38.98 13.74 -9.05
CA GLU A 237 -39.12 13.92 -10.50
C GLU A 237 -40.04 15.13 -10.76
N GLU A 238 -39.48 16.25 -11.19
CA GLU A 238 -40.25 17.28 -11.90
C GLU A 238 -40.45 16.79 -13.35
N ALA A 239 -41.54 16.05 -13.57
CA ALA A 239 -41.90 15.53 -14.89
C ALA A 239 -42.45 16.66 -15.78
N SER A 240 -41.71 17.01 -16.83
CA SER A 240 -42.24 17.70 -18.00
C SER A 240 -43.33 16.83 -18.65
N ASN A 241 -44.51 17.41 -18.91
CA ASN A 241 -45.68 16.74 -19.52
C ASN A 241 -45.49 16.28 -20.99
N ALA A 242 -44.27 16.23 -21.51
CA ALA A 242 -43.99 15.65 -22.81
C ALA A 242 -43.96 14.11 -22.70
N ALA A 243 -44.45 13.41 -23.73
CA ALA A 243 -44.33 11.97 -23.76
C ALA A 243 -42.85 11.55 -23.64
N PRO A 244 -42.50 10.51 -22.84
CA PRO A 244 -41.09 10.19 -22.54
C PRO A 244 -40.20 9.93 -23.77
N TRP A 245 -40.77 9.43 -24.86
CA TRP A 245 -40.08 9.20 -26.14
C TRP A 245 -39.84 10.47 -26.97
N LEU A 246 -40.42 11.61 -26.57
CA LEU A 246 -40.20 12.94 -27.15
C LEU A 246 -39.35 13.84 -26.23
N ALA A 247 -39.07 13.40 -25.00
CA ALA A 247 -38.23 14.14 -24.08
C ALA A 247 -36.77 14.15 -24.58
N GLN A 248 -36.17 15.35 -24.65
CA GLN A 248 -34.73 15.44 -24.75
C GLN A 248 -34.14 15.00 -23.41
N TYR A 249 -33.32 13.95 -23.41
CA TYR A 249 -32.66 13.44 -22.21
C TYR A 249 -31.85 14.55 -21.54
N ALA A 250 -32.28 14.99 -20.35
CA ALA A 250 -31.65 16.08 -19.59
C ALA A 250 -30.61 15.59 -18.56
N GLU A 251 -30.68 14.32 -18.13
CA GLU A 251 -29.71 13.75 -17.18
C GLU A 251 -28.59 12.98 -17.92
N ASN A 252 -27.33 13.27 -17.56
CA ASN A 252 -26.17 12.56 -18.09
C ASN A 252 -26.08 11.14 -17.45
N PRO A 253 -26.29 10.05 -18.21
CA PRO A 253 -26.24 8.68 -17.68
C PRO A 253 -24.82 8.21 -17.35
N GLU A 254 -23.81 9.06 -17.55
CA GLU A 254 -22.40 8.77 -17.28
C GLU A 254 -22.15 8.28 -15.85
N LYS A 255 -22.97 8.70 -14.87
CA LYS A 255 -22.84 8.15 -13.52
C LYS A 255 -23.04 6.63 -13.47
N ILE A 256 -24.01 6.09 -14.22
CA ILE A 256 -24.38 4.67 -14.16
C ILE A 256 -23.29 3.78 -14.76
N ILE A 257 -22.68 4.24 -15.86
CA ILE A 257 -21.60 3.49 -16.53
C ILE A 257 -20.26 3.59 -15.79
N LEU A 258 -20.11 4.58 -14.89
CA LEU A 258 -18.92 4.74 -14.06
C LEU A 258 -18.99 3.98 -12.73
N GLU A 259 -20.16 3.54 -12.26
CA GLU A 259 -20.29 2.86 -10.95
C GLU A 259 -19.30 1.68 -10.75
N PRO A 260 -19.12 0.74 -11.71
CA PRO A 260 -18.17 -0.36 -11.53
C PRO A 260 -16.71 0.10 -11.51
N ILE A 261 -16.41 1.22 -12.17
CA ILE A 261 -15.07 1.80 -12.27
C ILE A 261 -14.73 2.50 -10.97
N GLU A 262 -15.63 3.36 -10.47
CA GLU A 262 -15.52 4.02 -9.17
C GLU A 262 -15.33 3.01 -8.04
N TYR A 263 -16.02 1.87 -8.13
CA TYR A 263 -15.81 0.76 -7.20
C TYR A 263 -14.36 0.24 -7.25
N ILE A 264 -13.86 -0.14 -8.42
CA ILE A 264 -12.50 -0.69 -8.55
C ILE A 264 -11.42 0.32 -8.17
N THR A 265 -11.59 1.60 -8.52
CA THR A 265 -10.64 2.65 -8.17
C THR A 265 -10.65 2.99 -6.67
N SER A 266 -11.77 2.77 -5.98
CA SER A 266 -11.85 2.91 -4.51
C SER A 266 -11.08 1.83 -3.75
N LEU A 267 -10.76 0.70 -4.38
CA LEU A 267 -10.03 -0.39 -3.72
C LEU A 267 -8.55 -0.05 -3.52
N PRO A 268 -7.91 -0.45 -2.40
CA PRO A 268 -6.52 -0.11 -2.10
C PRO A 268 -5.54 -0.53 -3.21
N SER A 269 -4.84 0.41 -3.85
CA SER A 269 -3.90 0.13 -4.95
C SER A 269 -2.45 0.36 -4.54
N LYS A 270 -1.53 -0.43 -5.12
CA LYS A 270 -0.09 -0.17 -5.05
C LYS A 270 0.23 0.79 -6.20
N LYS A 271 0.41 2.09 -5.94
CA LYS A 271 0.70 3.16 -6.91
C LYS A 271 2.06 3.02 -7.62
N ILE A 272 2.34 1.85 -8.23
CA ILE A 272 3.62 1.52 -8.87
C ILE A 272 3.72 2.18 -10.26
N ARG A 273 2.58 2.44 -10.92
CA ARG A 273 2.53 2.98 -12.28
C ARG A 273 2.91 4.46 -12.37
N ASP A 274 2.42 5.28 -11.44
CA ASP A 274 2.74 6.71 -11.38
C ASP A 274 4.27 6.93 -11.32
N ARG A 275 4.94 6.11 -10.51
CA ARG A 275 6.41 6.12 -10.38
C ARG A 275 7.14 5.62 -11.62
N ALA A 276 6.54 4.67 -12.35
CA ALA A 276 7.09 4.23 -13.62
C ALA A 276 7.01 5.36 -14.66
N ILE A 277 5.92 6.13 -14.67
CA ILE A 277 5.78 7.32 -15.51
C ILE A 277 6.82 8.38 -15.11
N GLU A 278 6.95 8.72 -13.83
CA GLU A 278 7.99 9.64 -13.32
C GLU A 278 9.41 9.21 -13.70
N ALA A 279 9.70 7.90 -13.59
CA ALA A 279 10.97 7.33 -14.00
C ALA A 279 11.27 7.59 -15.49
N LEU A 280 10.27 7.44 -16.36
CA LEU A 280 10.46 7.66 -17.80
C LEU A 280 10.52 9.15 -18.15
N ASP A 281 9.78 9.98 -17.42
CA ASP A 281 9.78 11.42 -17.62
C ASP A 281 11.15 12.04 -17.36
N ALA A 282 11.90 11.50 -16.39
CA ALA A 282 13.29 11.87 -16.14
C ALA A 282 14.21 11.74 -17.38
N TRP A 283 13.84 10.93 -18.38
CA TRP A 283 14.55 10.85 -19.66
C TRP A 283 13.92 11.67 -20.79
N TYR A 284 12.58 11.75 -20.83
CA TYR A 284 11.85 12.30 -21.98
C TYR A 284 11.44 13.77 -21.83
N ASP A 285 11.38 14.32 -20.60
CA ASP A 285 10.96 15.70 -20.31
C ASP A 285 9.63 16.03 -21.03
N VAL A 286 8.58 15.26 -20.73
CA VAL A 286 7.28 15.37 -21.37
C VAL A 286 6.55 16.62 -20.83
N PRO A 287 5.84 17.40 -21.67
CA PRO A 287 5.01 18.49 -21.17
C PRO A 287 4.00 18.00 -20.12
N GLN A 288 3.86 18.73 -19.00
CA GLN A 288 2.99 18.32 -17.88
C GLN A 288 1.55 17.99 -18.33
N GLU A 289 0.97 18.78 -19.23
CA GLU A 289 -0.37 18.53 -19.77
C GLU A 289 -0.46 17.17 -20.50
N SER A 290 0.51 16.86 -21.36
CA SER A 290 0.60 15.56 -22.04
C SER A 290 0.85 14.43 -21.02
N LEU A 291 1.68 14.67 -20.01
CA LEU A 291 2.00 13.69 -18.97
C LEU A 291 0.76 13.30 -18.15
N ASP A 292 -0.05 14.28 -17.75
CA ASP A 292 -1.30 14.08 -17.02
C ASP A 292 -2.32 13.28 -17.85
N ILE A 293 -2.40 13.57 -19.16
CA ILE A 293 -3.24 12.82 -20.11
C ILE A 293 -2.75 11.37 -20.21
N ILE A 294 -1.44 11.14 -20.38
CA ILE A 294 -0.85 9.81 -20.47
C ILE A 294 -1.09 9.01 -19.20
N ALA A 295 -0.83 9.59 -18.02
CA ALA A 295 -1.07 8.94 -16.73
C ALA A 295 -2.55 8.54 -16.58
N SER A 296 -3.46 9.45 -16.95
CA SER A 296 -4.90 9.18 -16.96
C SER A 296 -5.27 8.02 -17.89
N ILE A 297 -4.70 7.94 -19.10
CA ILE A 297 -4.94 6.82 -20.04
C ILE A 297 -4.49 5.50 -19.43
N ILE A 298 -3.27 5.45 -18.87
CA ILE A 298 -2.70 4.23 -18.31
C ILE A 298 -3.53 3.72 -17.11
N ASP A 299 -4.02 4.61 -16.25
CA ASP A 299 -4.85 4.22 -15.10
C ASP A 299 -6.25 3.77 -15.50
N LEU A 300 -6.87 4.42 -16.49
CA LEU A 300 -8.17 4.00 -17.02
C LEU A 300 -8.06 2.63 -17.68
N LEU A 301 -7.04 2.41 -18.52
CA LEU A 301 -6.79 1.11 -19.15
C LEU A 301 -6.51 0.02 -18.11
N HIS A 302 -5.71 0.31 -17.09
CA HIS A 302 -5.45 -0.65 -16.02
C HIS A 302 -6.73 -1.01 -15.26
N SER A 303 -7.56 -0.02 -14.93
CA SER A 303 -8.83 -0.26 -14.23
C SER A 303 -9.79 -1.07 -15.09
N SER A 304 -9.87 -0.76 -16.38
CA SER A 304 -10.64 -1.52 -17.37
C SER A 304 -10.16 -2.97 -17.45
N SER A 305 -8.85 -3.19 -17.61
CA SER A 305 -8.28 -4.52 -17.74
C SER A 305 -8.52 -5.36 -16.49
N LEU A 306 -8.50 -4.79 -15.29
CA LEU A 306 -8.80 -5.52 -14.05
C LEU A 306 -10.26 -6.03 -14.01
N ILE A 307 -11.22 -5.21 -14.45
CA ILE A 307 -12.64 -5.60 -14.50
C ILE A 307 -12.85 -6.73 -15.51
N VAL A 308 -12.23 -6.61 -16.68
CA VAL A 308 -12.30 -7.63 -17.74
C VAL A 308 -11.62 -8.92 -17.29
N ASP A 309 -10.37 -8.86 -16.79
CA ASP A 309 -9.65 -10.04 -16.28
C ASP A 309 -10.44 -10.73 -15.16
N ASP A 310 -10.97 -9.98 -14.18
CA ASP A 310 -11.77 -10.57 -13.10
C ASP A 310 -12.96 -11.37 -13.63
N ASN A 311 -13.61 -10.85 -14.67
CA ASN A 311 -14.75 -11.51 -15.30
C ASN A 311 -14.32 -12.71 -16.15
N GLU A 312 -13.28 -12.57 -16.97
CA GLU A 312 -12.77 -13.65 -17.83
C GLU A 312 -12.20 -14.83 -17.02
N ASP A 313 -11.59 -14.52 -15.87
CA ASP A 313 -11.01 -15.50 -14.95
C ASP A 313 -12.03 -16.09 -13.97
N ASN A 314 -13.26 -15.56 -13.91
CA ASN A 314 -14.25 -15.86 -12.88
C ASN A 314 -13.72 -15.63 -11.45
N SER A 315 -12.94 -14.56 -11.27
CA SER A 315 -12.35 -14.22 -9.97
C SER A 315 -13.41 -13.74 -8.99
N VAL A 316 -13.52 -14.38 -7.83
CA VAL A 316 -14.52 -13.99 -6.81
C VAL A 316 -14.08 -12.75 -6.04
N LEU A 317 -12.77 -12.56 -5.85
CA LEU A 317 -12.19 -11.51 -5.03
C LEU A 317 -11.14 -10.69 -5.79
N ARG A 318 -11.12 -9.40 -5.50
CA ARG A 318 -10.10 -8.43 -5.92
C ARG A 318 -9.64 -7.64 -4.69
N ARG A 319 -8.36 -7.76 -4.33
CA ARG A 319 -7.74 -7.04 -3.19
C ARG A 319 -8.48 -7.29 -1.86
N GLY A 320 -8.98 -8.52 -1.65
CA GLY A 320 -9.75 -8.89 -0.46
C GLY A 320 -11.22 -8.46 -0.46
N HIS A 321 -11.71 -7.82 -1.53
CA HIS A 321 -13.11 -7.41 -1.70
C HIS A 321 -13.77 -8.17 -2.87
N PRO A 322 -15.11 -8.24 -2.97
CA PRO A 322 -15.77 -8.88 -4.11
C PRO A 322 -15.34 -8.29 -5.46
N ALA A 323 -15.14 -9.10 -6.48
CA ALA A 323 -14.88 -8.57 -7.82
C ALA A 323 -16.07 -7.75 -8.34
N ALA A 324 -15.83 -6.79 -9.26
CA ALA A 324 -16.86 -5.87 -9.73
C ALA A 324 -18.09 -6.59 -10.31
N HIS A 325 -17.89 -7.66 -11.08
CA HIS A 325 -18.98 -8.45 -11.66
C HIS A 325 -19.82 -9.18 -10.60
N MET A 326 -19.31 -9.40 -9.38
CA MET A 326 -20.07 -9.97 -8.27
C MET A 326 -21.07 -8.97 -7.65
N ILE A 327 -20.84 -7.67 -7.83
CA ILE A 327 -21.69 -6.59 -7.30
C ILE A 327 -22.66 -6.10 -8.36
N PHE A 328 -22.14 -5.75 -9.54
CA PHE A 328 -22.88 -5.10 -10.62
C PHE A 328 -23.40 -6.08 -11.69
N GLY A 329 -22.98 -7.34 -11.62
CA GLY A 329 -23.26 -8.34 -12.65
C GLY A 329 -22.31 -8.23 -13.84
N VAL A 330 -22.11 -9.36 -14.51
CA VAL A 330 -21.23 -9.50 -15.68
C VAL A 330 -21.54 -8.47 -16.79
N PRO A 331 -22.81 -8.27 -17.22
CA PRO A 331 -23.09 -7.36 -18.34
C PRO A 331 -22.71 -5.90 -18.06
N GLN A 332 -23.02 -5.40 -16.86
CA GLN A 332 -22.72 -4.01 -16.48
C GLN A 332 -21.22 -3.80 -16.30
N ALA A 333 -20.51 -4.77 -15.71
CA ALA A 333 -19.06 -4.73 -15.54
C ALA A 333 -18.32 -4.66 -16.89
N ILE A 334 -18.65 -5.56 -17.83
CA ILE A 334 -18.05 -5.56 -19.18
C ILE A 334 -18.34 -4.25 -19.91
N ASN A 335 -19.59 -3.77 -19.90
CA ASN A 335 -19.96 -2.55 -20.60
C ASN A 335 -19.19 -1.33 -20.06
N SER A 336 -19.04 -1.24 -18.74
CA SER A 336 -18.29 -0.17 -18.09
C SER A 336 -16.80 -0.23 -18.43
N ALA A 337 -16.21 -1.41 -18.43
CA ALA A 337 -14.81 -1.58 -18.83
C ALA A 337 -14.57 -1.20 -20.30
N ASN A 338 -15.45 -1.63 -21.21
CA ASN A 338 -15.35 -1.29 -22.64
C ASN A 338 -15.51 0.22 -22.90
N TYR A 339 -16.37 0.89 -22.12
CA TYR A 339 -16.52 2.34 -22.20
C TYR A 339 -15.21 3.10 -21.90
N LEU A 340 -14.37 2.56 -21.01
CA LEU A 340 -13.07 3.16 -20.73
C LEU A 340 -12.12 3.13 -21.93
N PHE A 341 -12.20 2.14 -22.82
CA PHE A 341 -11.40 2.16 -24.06
C PHE A 341 -11.79 3.36 -24.94
N VAL A 342 -13.08 3.69 -25.01
CA VAL A 342 -13.57 4.86 -25.74
C VAL A 342 -13.09 6.16 -25.07
N LYS A 343 -13.15 6.25 -23.74
CA LYS A 343 -12.61 7.40 -23.00
C LYS A 343 -11.10 7.57 -23.21
N CYS A 344 -10.34 6.48 -23.23
CA CYS A 344 -8.92 6.52 -23.51
C CYS A 344 -8.64 7.02 -24.93
N LEU A 345 -9.42 6.59 -25.93
CA LEU A 345 -9.32 7.10 -27.30
C LEU A 345 -9.57 8.62 -27.35
N GLN A 346 -10.60 9.11 -26.67
CA GLN A 346 -10.90 10.56 -26.57
C GLN A 346 -9.78 11.37 -25.91
N LYS A 347 -9.08 10.76 -24.93
CA LYS A 347 -7.91 11.37 -24.27
C LYS A 347 -6.69 11.37 -25.19
N VAL A 348 -6.41 10.25 -25.85
CA VAL A 348 -5.29 10.13 -26.80
C VAL A 348 -5.41 11.11 -27.96
N GLN A 349 -6.62 11.46 -28.40
CA GLN A 349 -6.84 12.48 -29.44
C GLN A 349 -6.36 13.89 -29.06
N GLN A 350 -6.11 14.15 -27.78
CA GLN A 350 -5.57 15.43 -27.29
C GLN A 350 -4.04 15.48 -27.34
N LEU A 351 -3.38 14.34 -27.61
CA LEU A 351 -1.93 14.22 -27.78
C LEU A 351 -1.54 14.38 -29.27
N SER A 352 -0.26 14.17 -29.59
CA SER A 352 0.23 14.17 -30.97
C SER A 352 -0.49 13.14 -31.86
N PRO A 353 -0.62 13.38 -33.18
CA PRO A 353 -1.24 12.42 -34.11
C PRO A 353 -0.61 11.01 -34.08
N SER A 354 0.70 10.92 -33.81
CA SER A 354 1.41 9.63 -33.64
C SER A 354 0.95 8.84 -32.42
N ALA A 355 0.45 9.49 -31.37
CA ALA A 355 -0.03 8.84 -30.16
C ALA A 355 -1.26 7.94 -30.43
N ILE A 356 -2.09 8.29 -31.42
CA ILE A 356 -3.26 7.49 -31.82
C ILE A 356 -2.82 6.13 -32.36
N ALA A 357 -1.81 6.10 -33.24
CA ALA A 357 -1.28 4.86 -33.80
C ALA A 357 -0.65 3.99 -32.70
N VAL A 358 0.17 4.60 -31.84
CA VAL A 358 0.79 3.92 -30.69
C VAL A 358 -0.27 3.29 -29.79
N PHE A 359 -1.32 4.04 -29.44
CA PHE A 359 -2.41 3.55 -28.61
C PHE A 359 -3.14 2.38 -29.26
N ALA A 360 -3.51 2.51 -30.54
CA ALA A 360 -4.23 1.46 -31.25
C ALA A 360 -3.42 0.16 -31.36
N ASP A 361 -2.13 0.26 -31.72
CA ASP A 361 -1.24 -0.88 -31.88
C ASP A 361 -1.00 -1.61 -30.55
N GLU A 362 -0.69 -0.89 -29.47
CA GLU A 362 -0.43 -1.51 -28.18
C GLU A 362 -1.72 -2.02 -27.49
N LEU A 363 -2.87 -1.39 -27.72
CA LEU A 363 -4.16 -1.91 -27.26
C LEU A 363 -4.53 -3.20 -28.00
N ALA A 364 -4.24 -3.30 -29.30
CA ALA A 364 -4.42 -4.53 -30.05
C ALA A 364 -3.48 -5.64 -29.54
N ASN A 365 -2.22 -5.33 -29.26
CA ASN A 365 -1.26 -6.28 -28.68
C ASN A 365 -1.72 -6.82 -27.31
N LEU A 366 -2.34 -5.97 -26.48
CA LEU A 366 -2.92 -6.36 -25.19
C LEU A 366 -3.98 -7.46 -25.38
N HIS A 367 -4.92 -7.26 -26.29
CA HIS A 367 -5.96 -8.24 -26.60
C HIS A 367 -5.40 -9.52 -27.25
N LEU A 368 -4.40 -9.40 -28.11
CA LEU A 368 -3.72 -10.57 -28.69
C LEU A 368 -3.03 -11.40 -27.60
N GLY A 369 -2.36 -10.75 -26.64
CA GLY A 369 -1.79 -11.42 -25.47
C GLY A 369 -2.86 -12.13 -24.65
N GLN A 370 -3.95 -11.42 -24.30
CA GLN A 370 -5.07 -12.01 -23.55
C GLN A 370 -5.68 -13.22 -24.27
N SER A 371 -5.82 -13.15 -25.60
CA SER A 371 -6.41 -14.24 -26.38
C SER A 371 -5.63 -15.55 -26.27
N LEU A 372 -4.30 -15.48 -26.12
CA LEU A 372 -3.46 -16.66 -25.93
C LEU A 372 -3.71 -17.30 -24.56
N ASP A 373 -3.74 -16.50 -23.50
CA ASP A 373 -4.00 -16.93 -22.12
C ASP A 373 -5.37 -17.62 -22.00
N LEU A 374 -6.40 -17.00 -22.57
CA LEU A 374 -7.76 -17.55 -22.62
C LEU A 374 -7.84 -18.83 -23.45
N HIS A 375 -7.19 -18.87 -24.63
CA HIS A 375 -7.20 -20.05 -25.50
C HIS A 375 -6.59 -21.27 -24.79
N TRP A 376 -5.44 -21.10 -24.15
CA TRP A 376 -4.79 -22.19 -23.41
C TRP A 376 -5.62 -22.66 -22.22
N SER A 377 -6.18 -21.72 -21.47
CA SER A 377 -7.04 -21.99 -20.31
C SER A 377 -8.31 -22.74 -20.71
N PHE A 378 -8.95 -22.35 -21.82
CA PHE A 378 -10.18 -22.99 -22.32
C PHE A 378 -9.91 -24.39 -22.89
N HIS A 379 -8.86 -24.56 -23.69
CA HIS A 379 -8.55 -25.84 -24.33
C HIS A 379 -7.70 -26.79 -23.46
N VAL A 380 -7.31 -26.35 -22.26
CA VAL A 380 -6.44 -27.10 -21.33
C VAL A 380 -5.16 -27.55 -22.03
N LYS A 381 -4.56 -26.63 -22.80
CA LYS A 381 -3.33 -26.87 -23.56
C LYS A 381 -2.20 -26.08 -22.92
N CYS A 382 -1.23 -26.78 -22.34
CA CYS A 382 -0.05 -26.14 -21.79
C CYS A 382 0.78 -25.47 -22.90
N PRO A 383 1.14 -24.18 -22.78
CA PRO A 383 2.08 -23.54 -23.69
C PRO A 383 3.51 -23.99 -23.42
N THR A 384 4.38 -23.76 -24.40
CA THR A 384 5.83 -23.73 -24.19
C THR A 384 6.26 -22.45 -23.47
N GLU A 385 7.47 -22.44 -22.89
CA GLU A 385 8.00 -21.23 -22.25
C GLU A 385 8.11 -20.05 -23.24
N ALA A 386 8.53 -20.32 -24.48
CA ALA A 386 8.62 -19.28 -25.52
C ALA A 386 7.25 -18.68 -25.89
N GLU A 387 6.21 -19.52 -25.98
CA GLU A 387 4.84 -19.06 -26.20
C GLU A 387 4.34 -18.23 -25.02
N TYR A 388 4.60 -18.66 -23.78
CA TYR A 388 4.25 -17.89 -22.59
C TYR A 388 4.93 -16.52 -22.56
N ILE A 389 6.23 -16.44 -22.90
CA ILE A 389 6.94 -15.15 -23.01
C ILE A 389 6.28 -14.24 -24.06
N LYS A 390 5.87 -14.79 -25.21
CA LYS A 390 5.16 -14.02 -26.23
C LYS A 390 3.79 -13.51 -25.72
N MET A 391 3.08 -14.33 -24.95
CA MET A 391 1.80 -13.93 -24.35
C MET A 391 1.97 -12.78 -23.35
N ILE A 392 2.91 -12.88 -22.41
CA ILE A 392 3.10 -11.83 -21.38
C ILE A 392 3.63 -10.53 -22.00
N ASP A 393 4.42 -10.62 -23.07
CA ASP A 393 4.82 -9.44 -23.85
C ASP A 393 3.60 -8.75 -24.47
N GLY A 394 2.60 -9.49 -24.94
CA GLY A 394 1.35 -8.93 -25.45
C GLY A 394 0.48 -8.33 -24.35
N LYS A 395 0.19 -9.10 -23.28
CA LYS A 395 -0.76 -8.78 -22.21
C LYS A 395 -0.24 -7.68 -21.28
N THR A 396 0.66 -8.03 -20.37
CA THR A 396 1.21 -7.10 -19.37
C THR A 396 2.18 -6.11 -20.03
N GLY A 397 2.89 -6.55 -21.07
CA GLY A 397 3.89 -5.75 -21.76
C GLY A 397 3.29 -4.65 -22.62
N GLY A 398 2.08 -4.86 -23.15
CA GLY A 398 1.34 -3.87 -23.93
C GLY A 398 1.16 -2.56 -23.17
N LEU A 399 0.74 -2.63 -21.90
CA LEU A 399 0.49 -1.42 -21.10
C LEU A 399 1.79 -0.64 -20.77
N PHE A 400 2.86 -1.34 -20.39
CA PHE A 400 4.16 -0.70 -20.12
C PHE A 400 4.72 -0.06 -21.39
N ARG A 401 4.71 -0.79 -22.51
CA ARG A 401 5.19 -0.27 -23.79
C ARG A 401 4.34 0.88 -24.32
N MET A 402 3.03 0.84 -24.11
CA MET A 402 2.14 1.94 -24.44
C MET A 402 2.54 3.19 -23.68
N ALA A 403 2.74 3.11 -22.36
CA ALA A 403 3.18 4.24 -21.55
C ALA A 403 4.50 4.82 -22.10
N GLY A 404 5.52 3.99 -22.29
CA GLY A 404 6.81 4.46 -22.82
C GLY A 404 6.75 5.02 -24.24
N SER A 405 5.94 4.43 -25.11
CA SER A 405 5.80 4.87 -26.51
C SER A 405 5.00 6.16 -26.63
N LEU A 406 3.96 6.35 -25.80
CA LEU A 406 3.22 7.61 -25.70
C LEU A 406 4.12 8.73 -25.15
N MET A 407 4.87 8.45 -24.08
CA MET A 407 5.82 9.43 -23.53
C MET A 407 6.91 9.80 -24.53
N ARG A 408 7.45 8.82 -25.28
CA ARG A 408 8.42 9.07 -26.36
C ARG A 408 7.83 9.94 -27.48
N ALA A 409 6.56 9.74 -27.84
CA ALA A 409 5.88 10.54 -28.86
C ALA A 409 5.71 12.01 -28.43
N GLU A 410 5.50 12.25 -27.13
CA GLU A 410 5.30 13.57 -26.54
C GLU A 410 6.59 14.21 -25.98
N ALA A 411 7.72 13.50 -26.02
CA ALA A 411 8.96 13.89 -25.38
C ALA A 411 9.51 15.23 -25.91
N ARG A 412 10.10 16.07 -25.05
CA ARG A 412 10.91 17.24 -25.48
C ARG A 412 12.37 16.87 -25.68
N ARG A 413 12.84 15.82 -25.00
CA ARG A 413 14.22 15.35 -25.03
C ARG A 413 14.29 13.86 -25.38
N ASN A 414 15.42 13.40 -25.91
CA ASN A 414 15.74 11.98 -26.07
C ASN A 414 14.69 11.17 -26.87
N ARG A 415 14.03 11.78 -27.88
CA ARG A 415 13.07 11.08 -28.75
C ARG A 415 13.66 9.86 -29.47
N ASP A 416 14.98 9.82 -29.65
CA ASP A 416 15.68 8.70 -30.28
C ASP A 416 16.05 7.57 -29.31
N LEU A 417 15.89 7.79 -27.99
CA LEU A 417 16.16 6.79 -26.97
C LEU A 417 15.02 5.75 -26.97
N ASP A 418 15.30 4.54 -27.47
CA ASP A 418 14.34 3.44 -27.50
C ASP A 418 14.44 2.56 -26.24
N ILE A 419 13.44 2.70 -25.37
CA ILE A 419 13.33 1.94 -24.11
C ILE A 419 12.43 0.70 -24.22
N LYS A 420 11.91 0.38 -25.42
CA LYS A 420 10.93 -0.70 -25.61
C LYS A 420 11.43 -2.04 -25.08
N TYR A 421 12.71 -2.34 -25.30
CA TYR A 421 13.32 -3.58 -24.82
C TYR A 421 13.42 -3.61 -23.29
N LEU A 422 13.83 -2.51 -22.65
CA LEU A 422 13.87 -2.38 -21.18
C LEU A 422 12.48 -2.62 -20.57
N LEU A 423 11.46 -1.95 -21.10
CA LEU A 423 10.08 -2.09 -20.63
C LEU A 423 9.54 -3.52 -20.83
N THR A 424 9.92 -4.18 -21.92
CA THR A 424 9.59 -5.58 -22.18
C THR A 424 10.23 -6.50 -21.14
N LEU A 425 11.51 -6.32 -20.83
CA LEU A 425 12.20 -7.10 -19.79
C LEU A 425 11.58 -6.87 -18.40
N MET A 426 11.31 -5.60 -18.04
CA MET A 426 10.66 -5.26 -16.78
C MET A 426 9.29 -5.94 -16.68
N CYS A 427 8.48 -5.88 -17.73
CA CYS A 427 7.20 -6.58 -17.78
C CYS A 427 7.33 -8.08 -17.54
N ARG A 428 8.24 -8.76 -18.26
CA ARG A 428 8.48 -10.19 -18.08
C ARG A 428 8.83 -10.51 -16.64
N PHE A 429 9.70 -9.70 -16.03
CA PHE A 429 10.05 -9.82 -14.62
C PHE A 429 8.83 -9.63 -13.71
N PHE A 430 8.01 -8.60 -13.93
CA PHE A 430 6.79 -8.35 -13.15
C PHE A 430 5.82 -9.52 -13.19
N GLN A 431 5.54 -10.07 -14.38
CA GLN A 431 4.57 -11.15 -14.54
C GLN A 431 5.09 -12.47 -13.94
N ILE A 432 6.32 -12.88 -14.26
CA ILE A 432 6.91 -14.11 -13.72
C ILE A 432 7.05 -14.01 -12.19
N ARG A 433 7.33 -12.81 -11.67
CA ARG A 433 7.36 -12.55 -10.22
C ARG A 433 5.98 -12.67 -9.60
N ASP A 434 4.92 -12.17 -10.24
CA ASP A 434 3.55 -12.30 -9.71
C ASP A 434 3.16 -13.77 -9.61
N ASP A 435 3.36 -14.54 -10.69
CA ASP A 435 3.20 -15.99 -10.71
C ASP A 435 3.99 -16.69 -9.58
N TYR A 436 5.25 -16.26 -9.37
CA TYR A 436 6.11 -16.76 -8.29
C TYR A 436 5.58 -16.44 -6.89
N GLN A 437 5.11 -15.21 -6.67
CA GLN A 437 4.59 -14.76 -5.38
C GLN A 437 3.26 -15.44 -5.04
N ASN A 438 2.38 -15.66 -6.04
CA ASN A 438 1.09 -16.32 -5.85
C ASN A 438 1.21 -17.73 -5.27
N LEU A 439 2.27 -18.48 -5.62
CA LEU A 439 2.47 -19.86 -5.09
C LEU A 439 3.39 -19.96 -3.87
N ARG A 440 4.11 -18.88 -3.51
CA ARG A 440 5.10 -18.91 -2.41
C ARG A 440 4.72 -18.06 -1.20
N CYS A 441 3.89 -17.02 -1.37
CA CYS A 441 3.69 -16.00 -0.33
C CYS A 441 2.33 -16.13 0.36
N GLU A 442 2.34 -16.48 1.65
CA GLU A 442 1.13 -16.54 2.52
C GLU A 442 0.36 -15.20 2.56
N ASN A 443 1.04 -14.06 2.42
CA ASN A 443 0.38 -12.75 2.37
C ASN A 443 -0.38 -12.50 1.06
N TYR A 444 0.03 -13.12 -0.06
CA TYR A 444 -0.69 -13.05 -1.34
C TYR A 444 -1.94 -13.95 -1.30
N ALA A 445 -1.86 -15.10 -0.65
CA ALA A 445 -3.00 -15.97 -0.36
C ALA A 445 -4.12 -15.23 0.41
N ALA A 446 -3.78 -14.32 1.33
CA ALA A 446 -4.77 -13.52 2.06
C ALA A 446 -5.50 -12.46 1.20
N ALA A 447 -4.90 -12.00 0.09
CA ALA A 447 -5.46 -10.93 -0.75
C ALA A 447 -6.25 -11.44 -1.97
N LYS A 448 -5.91 -12.64 -2.46
CA LYS A 448 -6.47 -13.24 -3.68
C LYS A 448 -7.17 -14.60 -3.42
N GLY A 449 -6.91 -15.24 -2.29
CA GLY A 449 -7.34 -16.60 -1.95
C GLY A 449 -6.16 -17.57 -1.92
N ASP A 450 -6.23 -18.60 -1.08
CA ASP A 450 -5.14 -19.59 -0.93
C ASP A 450 -4.87 -20.33 -2.24
N LEU A 451 -3.67 -20.11 -2.81
CA LEU A 451 -3.25 -20.63 -4.11
C LEU A 451 -4.30 -20.37 -5.22
N SER A 452 -4.87 -19.16 -5.26
CA SER A 452 -5.95 -18.82 -6.20
C SER A 452 -5.56 -19.06 -7.66
N ASP A 453 -4.30 -18.87 -8.03
CA ASP A 453 -3.77 -19.15 -9.37
C ASP A 453 -3.90 -20.64 -9.79
N LEU A 454 -4.05 -21.57 -8.83
CA LEU A 454 -4.34 -22.98 -9.11
C LEU A 454 -5.83 -23.24 -9.37
N ASP A 455 -6.71 -22.41 -8.81
CA ASP A 455 -8.15 -22.43 -9.09
C ASP A 455 -8.46 -21.69 -10.39
N GLU A 456 -7.80 -20.55 -10.61
CA GLU A 456 -7.74 -19.85 -11.88
C GLU A 456 -7.19 -20.85 -12.92
N ARG A 457 -7.84 -20.97 -14.08
CA ARG A 457 -7.49 -21.97 -15.11
C ARG A 457 -6.15 -21.68 -15.82
N LYS A 458 -5.38 -20.74 -15.28
CA LYS A 458 -4.16 -20.19 -15.83
C LYS A 458 -2.99 -21.18 -15.78
N TYR A 459 -2.01 -20.89 -16.63
CA TYR A 459 -0.74 -21.58 -16.69
C TYR A 459 0.35 -20.64 -16.20
N SER A 460 0.65 -20.70 -14.90
CA SER A 460 1.76 -19.94 -14.33
C SER A 460 3.11 -20.45 -14.84
N PHE A 461 4.13 -19.59 -14.83
CA PHE A 461 5.46 -19.94 -15.35
C PHE A 461 6.04 -21.22 -14.71
N MET A 462 5.88 -21.40 -13.39
CA MET A 462 6.31 -22.61 -12.67
C MET A 462 5.57 -23.86 -13.12
N LEU A 463 4.27 -23.74 -13.40
CA LEU A 463 3.43 -24.84 -13.84
C LEU A 463 3.81 -25.27 -15.26
N ILE A 464 4.08 -24.31 -16.15
CA ILE A 464 4.58 -24.56 -17.50
C ILE A 464 5.91 -25.32 -17.46
N HIS A 465 6.87 -24.83 -16.67
CA HIS A 465 8.15 -25.51 -16.50
C HIS A 465 7.95 -26.96 -15.99
N ALA A 466 7.11 -27.16 -14.96
CA ALA A 466 6.86 -28.49 -14.41
C ALA A 466 6.23 -29.45 -15.43
N LEU A 467 5.21 -28.99 -16.17
CA LEU A 467 4.52 -29.79 -17.17
C LEU A 467 5.44 -30.19 -18.32
N ASN A 468 6.32 -29.29 -18.74
CA ASN A 468 7.27 -29.55 -19.83
C ASN A 468 8.44 -30.46 -19.41
N HIS A 469 8.83 -30.47 -18.12
CA HIS A 469 10.01 -31.20 -17.65
C HIS A 469 9.71 -32.55 -16.95
N ILE A 470 8.51 -32.78 -16.42
CA ILE A 470 8.18 -34.02 -15.68
C ILE A 470 7.94 -35.24 -16.60
N GLY A 471 7.86 -35.08 -17.93
CA GLY A 471 7.68 -36.19 -18.87
C GLY A 471 6.43 -37.05 -18.58
N ASN A 472 6.46 -38.36 -18.87
CA ASN A 472 5.32 -39.30 -18.72
C ASN A 472 4.72 -39.44 -17.29
N SER A 473 5.33 -38.84 -16.27
CA SER A 473 4.72 -38.70 -14.93
C SER A 473 3.71 -37.53 -14.84
N SER A 474 3.46 -36.84 -15.95
CA SER A 474 2.55 -35.70 -16.09
C SER A 474 1.06 -36.06 -16.08
N THR A 475 0.69 -37.35 -16.09
CA THR A 475 -0.72 -37.78 -16.16
C THR A 475 -1.52 -37.26 -14.97
N GLN A 476 -0.98 -37.37 -13.75
CA GLN A 476 -1.68 -36.88 -12.55
C GLN A 476 -1.85 -35.36 -12.56
N LEU A 477 -0.80 -34.61 -12.92
CA LEU A 477 -0.88 -33.15 -13.00
C LEU A 477 -1.85 -32.72 -14.11
N SER A 478 -1.73 -33.30 -15.30
CA SER A 478 -2.63 -33.04 -16.44
C SER A 478 -4.08 -33.39 -16.12
N SER A 479 -4.33 -34.49 -15.39
CA SER A 479 -5.66 -34.86 -14.92
C SER A 479 -6.22 -33.84 -13.92
N LEU A 480 -5.40 -33.33 -12.98
CA LEU A 480 -5.83 -32.27 -12.07
C LEU A 480 -6.14 -30.96 -12.80
N LEU A 481 -5.36 -30.60 -13.82
CA LEU A 481 -5.62 -29.42 -14.65
C LEU A 481 -6.84 -29.57 -15.55
N ARG A 482 -7.24 -30.81 -15.90
CA ARG A 482 -8.53 -31.07 -16.55
C ARG A 482 -9.68 -31.04 -15.55
N LEU A 483 -9.50 -31.62 -14.36
CA LEU A 483 -10.51 -31.60 -13.30
C LEU A 483 -10.84 -30.18 -12.82
N ARG A 484 -9.85 -29.29 -12.69
CA ARG A 484 -10.11 -27.88 -12.36
C ARG A 484 -11.02 -27.21 -13.41
N SER A 485 -10.89 -27.59 -14.69
CA SER A 485 -11.69 -27.01 -15.77
C SER A 485 -13.16 -27.42 -15.70
N THR A 486 -13.48 -28.56 -15.06
CA THR A 486 -14.86 -29.05 -14.90
C THR A 486 -15.46 -28.70 -13.55
N GLN A 487 -14.67 -28.70 -12.46
CA GLN A 487 -15.14 -28.47 -11.09
C GLN A 487 -15.04 -27.01 -10.63
N GLY A 488 -14.30 -26.17 -11.37
CA GLY A 488 -14.16 -24.73 -11.10
C GLY A 488 -13.12 -24.38 -10.03
N SER A 489 -12.93 -25.21 -9.00
CA SER A 489 -11.89 -25.01 -7.98
C SER A 489 -11.28 -26.35 -7.55
N LEU A 490 -10.06 -26.30 -7.01
CA LEU A 490 -9.33 -27.47 -6.51
C LEU A 490 -9.41 -27.55 -4.98
N SER A 491 -9.55 -28.77 -4.46
CA SER A 491 -9.47 -29.03 -3.02
C SER A 491 -8.06 -28.75 -2.47
N PRO A 492 -7.90 -28.46 -1.18
CA PRO A 492 -6.58 -28.26 -0.56
C PRO A 492 -5.61 -29.42 -0.79
N GLU A 493 -6.12 -30.65 -0.79
CA GLU A 493 -5.34 -31.87 -1.05
C GLU A 493 -4.86 -31.93 -2.51
N GLN A 494 -5.73 -31.55 -3.46
CA GLN A 494 -5.38 -31.47 -4.88
C GLN A 494 -4.32 -30.39 -5.14
N LYS A 495 -4.45 -29.21 -4.51
CA LYS A 495 -3.45 -28.14 -4.55
C LYS A 495 -2.10 -28.60 -4.00
N THR A 496 -2.11 -29.35 -2.90
CA THR A 496 -0.90 -29.94 -2.31
C THR A 496 -0.17 -30.89 -3.27
N ILE A 497 -0.92 -31.68 -4.07
CA ILE A 497 -0.33 -32.58 -5.07
C ILE A 497 0.39 -31.76 -6.17
N ILE A 498 -0.23 -30.66 -6.64
CA ILE A 498 0.38 -29.76 -7.61
C ILE A 498 1.67 -29.18 -7.05
N MET A 499 1.66 -28.68 -5.81
CA MET A 499 2.85 -28.13 -5.16
C MET A 499 3.99 -29.15 -5.05
N ARG A 500 3.68 -30.40 -4.70
CA ARG A 500 4.69 -31.48 -4.68
C ARG A 500 5.29 -31.75 -6.06
N ALA A 501 4.48 -31.67 -7.12
CA ALA A 501 4.97 -31.81 -8.49
C ALA A 501 5.92 -30.66 -8.87
N LEU A 502 5.59 -29.41 -8.52
CA LEU A 502 6.46 -28.25 -8.74
C LEU A 502 7.81 -28.39 -8.03
N VAL A 503 7.80 -28.86 -6.78
CA VAL A 503 9.03 -29.11 -6.00
C VAL A 503 9.86 -30.22 -6.65
N ARG A 504 9.24 -31.33 -7.07
CA ARG A 504 9.94 -32.43 -7.73
C ARG A 504 10.59 -32.00 -9.05
N ALA A 505 9.92 -31.14 -9.81
CA ALA A 505 10.47 -30.55 -11.04
C ALA A 505 11.51 -29.46 -10.80
N LYS A 506 11.74 -29.03 -9.55
CA LYS A 506 12.55 -27.87 -9.19
C LYS A 506 12.08 -26.58 -9.89
N SER A 507 10.78 -26.46 -10.18
CA SER A 507 10.21 -25.30 -10.88
C SER A 507 10.32 -24.01 -10.08
N ILE A 508 10.31 -24.09 -8.76
CA ILE A 508 10.47 -22.93 -7.86
C ILE A 508 11.89 -22.36 -8.02
N ASP A 509 12.90 -23.23 -7.94
CA ASP A 509 14.31 -22.84 -8.08
C ASP A 509 14.62 -22.33 -9.49
N TYR A 510 14.06 -23.01 -10.52
CA TYR A 510 14.17 -22.57 -11.90
C TYR A 510 13.60 -21.16 -12.12
N THR A 511 12.37 -20.92 -11.65
CA THR A 511 11.74 -19.60 -11.76
C THR A 511 12.54 -18.52 -11.03
N PHE A 512 13.08 -18.83 -9.85
CA PHE A 512 13.94 -17.90 -9.12
C PHE A 512 15.22 -17.57 -9.91
N LYS A 513 15.84 -18.57 -10.55
CA LYS A 513 17.00 -18.36 -11.43
C LYS A 513 16.65 -17.46 -12.62
N VAL A 514 15.52 -17.72 -13.31
CA VAL A 514 15.06 -16.89 -14.43
C VAL A 514 14.80 -15.44 -13.99
N LEU A 515 14.22 -15.23 -12.81
CA LEU A 515 14.02 -13.89 -12.25
C LEU A 515 15.35 -13.17 -12.00
N LYS A 516 16.41 -13.88 -11.58
CA LYS A 516 17.75 -13.31 -11.42
C LYS A 516 18.39 -12.93 -12.75
N GLU A 517 18.27 -13.79 -13.76
CA GLU A 517 18.77 -13.50 -15.11
C GLU A 517 18.05 -12.28 -15.71
N LEU A 518 16.74 -12.15 -15.51
CA LEU A 518 15.97 -10.97 -15.93
C LEU A 518 16.40 -9.71 -15.19
N GLU A 519 16.63 -9.79 -13.88
CA GLU A 519 17.11 -8.68 -13.07
C GLU A 519 18.47 -8.15 -13.58
N GLU A 520 19.40 -9.05 -13.88
CA GLU A 520 20.72 -8.72 -14.45
C GLU A 520 20.60 -8.11 -15.85
N ALA A 521 19.73 -8.67 -16.70
CA ALA A 521 19.48 -8.15 -18.05
C ALA A 521 18.85 -6.74 -18.01
N ILE A 522 17.94 -6.48 -17.08
CA ILE A 522 17.34 -5.16 -16.85
C ILE A 522 18.42 -4.15 -16.44
N GLU A 523 19.27 -4.48 -15.46
CA GLU A 523 20.34 -3.58 -15.00
C GLU A 523 21.34 -3.28 -16.13
N LYS A 524 21.74 -4.29 -16.91
CA LYS A 524 22.63 -4.10 -18.06
C LYS A 524 22.02 -3.19 -19.12
N THR A 525 20.75 -3.41 -19.46
CA THR A 525 20.02 -2.59 -20.45
C THR A 525 19.85 -1.17 -19.95
N LEU A 526 19.56 -1.00 -18.66
CA LEU A 526 19.43 0.30 -18.01
C LEU A 526 20.73 1.11 -18.11
N GLN A 527 21.89 0.50 -17.79
CA GLN A 527 23.20 1.14 -17.90
C GLN A 527 23.52 1.59 -19.34
N GLN A 528 23.13 0.78 -20.34
CA GLN A 528 23.30 1.13 -21.75
C GLN A 528 22.47 2.35 -22.13
N LEU A 529 21.18 2.38 -21.76
CA LEU A 529 20.29 3.50 -22.04
C LEU A 529 20.73 4.79 -21.32
N GLU A 530 21.21 4.68 -20.08
CA GLU A 530 21.76 5.81 -19.32
C GLU A 530 22.94 6.46 -20.04
N SER A 531 23.86 5.64 -20.58
CA SER A 531 25.00 6.13 -21.36
C SER A 531 24.59 6.87 -22.64
N GLN A 532 23.44 6.52 -23.22
CA GLN A 532 22.89 7.14 -24.43
C GLN A 532 22.08 8.41 -24.12
N SER A 533 21.52 8.55 -22.92
CA SER A 533 20.64 9.67 -22.54
C SER A 533 21.33 11.03 -22.38
N GLY A 534 22.66 11.05 -22.19
CA GLY A 534 23.46 12.27 -22.07
C GLY A 534 23.15 13.15 -20.85
N ILE A 535 22.55 12.60 -19.79
CA ILE A 535 22.26 13.34 -18.54
C ILE A 535 23.46 13.22 -17.58
N ILE A 536 24.04 14.34 -17.15
CA ILE A 536 25.33 14.37 -16.42
C ILE A 536 25.22 13.84 -14.98
N THR A 537 24.05 13.90 -14.35
CA THR A 537 23.71 13.21 -13.09
C THR A 537 23.16 11.79 -13.31
N GLY A 538 23.23 11.28 -14.56
CA GLY A 538 22.23 10.46 -15.25
C GLY A 538 22.17 8.97 -14.95
N LYS A 539 21.96 8.62 -13.68
CA LYS A 539 21.38 7.33 -13.32
C LYS A 539 19.89 7.48 -13.04
N ASN A 540 19.06 6.64 -13.65
CA ASN A 540 17.64 6.54 -13.36
C ASN A 540 17.44 5.72 -12.07
N TRP A 541 17.62 6.39 -10.93
CA TRP A 541 17.49 5.78 -9.61
C TRP A 541 16.05 5.34 -9.30
N ILE A 542 15.05 5.94 -9.96
CA ILE A 542 13.64 5.59 -9.77
C ILE A 542 13.38 4.18 -10.31
N ILE A 543 13.86 3.84 -11.51
CA ILE A 543 13.77 2.46 -12.04
C ILE A 543 14.48 1.47 -11.12
N ARG A 544 15.69 1.81 -10.62
CA ARG A 544 16.41 0.95 -9.68
C ARG A 544 15.68 0.77 -8.35
N ALA A 545 15.01 1.81 -7.84
CA ALA A 545 14.19 1.72 -6.65
C ALA A 545 12.97 0.81 -6.85
N ILE A 546 12.29 0.93 -8.01
CA ILE A 546 11.20 0.03 -8.41
C ILE A 546 11.70 -1.43 -8.45
N MET A 547 12.82 -1.69 -9.12
CA MET A 547 13.39 -3.05 -9.21
C MET A 547 13.83 -3.59 -7.84
N ALA A 548 14.46 -2.76 -7.00
CA ALA A 548 14.85 -3.15 -5.64
C ALA A 548 13.64 -3.52 -4.77
N ARG A 549 12.54 -2.77 -4.87
CA ARG A 549 11.26 -3.08 -4.19
C ARG A 549 10.68 -4.42 -4.64
N LEU A 550 10.89 -4.78 -5.90
CA LEU A 550 10.35 -6.01 -6.49
C LEU A 550 11.30 -7.19 -6.39
N ARG A 551 12.54 -6.99 -5.93
CA ARG A 551 13.54 -8.04 -5.80
C ARG A 551 13.00 -9.20 -4.98
N VAL A 552 13.08 -10.40 -5.54
CA VAL A 552 12.74 -11.64 -4.83
C VAL A 552 13.97 -12.06 -4.02
N VAL A 553 13.76 -12.34 -2.73
CA VAL A 553 14.79 -12.85 -1.82
C VAL A 553 14.62 -14.36 -1.68
N ALA A 554 15.74 -15.09 -1.68
CA ALA A 554 15.79 -16.53 -1.50
C ALA A 554 15.22 -16.97 -0.15
#